data_AF-N0BC63-F1
#
_entry.id   AF-N0BC63-F1
#
_cell.length_a   1.000
_cell.length_b   1.000
_cell.length_c   1.000
_cell.angle_alpha   90.00
_cell.angle_beta   90.00
_cell.angle_gamma   90.00
#
_symmetry.space_group_name_H-M   'P 1'
#
loop_
_entity.id
_entity.type
_entity.pdbx_description
1 polymer ?
#
loop_
_entity_poly.entity_id
_entity_poly.type
_entity_poly.pdbx_seq_one_letter_code
_entity_poly.pdbx_strand_id
1 'polypeptide(L)'
;MPKAQYCVSDESCAGSPAFACAWPRMTFIPIFRAGFPPARAECVRGHRIAVAPHFRLRPATRVPRAGRRARLLLLRSRNKAAPCGRLREAESQGAINKEHAMSLVMTSPPAAEPVTVADAKAHMRIDTDAEDVLIGSLILTSRLHIETALSLALITQSWKLTLDRWPKCREIDLPIAPLRSVGGVRVKDASGNATTVSDQSYLIDLASRPPRLVWNNSAPPPPGLPAKGIEIDLMAGFGDSASSVPAPLKHAILMLTAHWYERRDPLEIGKDGARIPDAVSDLINPFRTIRL
;
A
#
# COMPACT_ATOMS: atom_id res chain seq x y z
N MET A 1 50.61 40.00 -8.19
CA MET A 1 50.26 40.00 -9.64
C MET A 1 49.19 38.94 -9.84
N PRO A 2 48.11 39.17 -10.61
CA PRO A 2 47.54 40.41 -11.19
C PRO A 2 46.45 40.99 -10.23
N LYS A 3 46.05 42.27 -10.12
CA LYS A 3 45.79 43.45 -10.97
C LYS A 3 44.52 43.41 -11.85
N ALA A 4 43.78 44.54 -11.76
CA ALA A 4 42.59 45.01 -12.50
C ALA A 4 41.22 44.60 -11.87
N GLN A 5 40.43 45.44 -11.17
CA GLN A 5 40.01 46.85 -11.32
C GLN A 5 38.96 47.02 -12.44
N TYR A 6 37.68 47.22 -12.09
CA TYR A 6 36.95 48.49 -12.25
C TYR A 6 35.45 48.36 -11.92
N CYS A 7 34.97 49.35 -11.15
CA CYS A 7 33.57 49.72 -10.96
C CYS A 7 32.98 50.33 -12.24
N VAL A 8 31.65 50.52 -12.22
CA VAL A 8 30.82 51.66 -12.73
C VAL A 8 29.43 51.05 -13.03
N SER A 9 28.39 51.35 -12.25
CA SER A 9 27.41 52.45 -12.44
C SER A 9 26.74 52.39 -13.82
N ASP A 10 25.49 52.71 -14.08
CA ASP A 10 24.34 53.23 -13.35
C ASP A 10 23.19 53.17 -14.40
N GLU A 11 21.99 53.61 -14.02
CA GLU A 11 20.92 54.10 -14.92
C GLU A 11 20.10 53.04 -15.70
N SER A 12 18.83 52.83 -15.33
CA SER A 12 17.67 53.71 -15.54
C SER A 12 17.15 53.74 -16.98
N CYS A 13 15.92 53.25 -17.16
CA CYS A 13 14.81 53.80 -17.97
C CYS A 13 13.83 52.64 -18.28
N ALA A 14 12.66 52.57 -17.64
CA ALA A 14 11.45 53.33 -17.99
C ALA A 14 10.87 52.95 -19.37
N GLY A 15 9.65 52.41 -19.39
CA GLY A 15 8.84 52.36 -20.62
C GLY A 15 7.89 51.16 -20.78
N SER A 16 6.81 51.10 -20.00
CA SER A 16 5.49 50.69 -20.55
C SER A 16 4.95 51.84 -21.41
N PRO A 17 3.98 51.69 -22.37
CA PRO A 17 2.79 50.83 -22.24
C PRO A 17 2.20 50.18 -23.53
N ALA A 18 1.25 49.26 -23.29
CA ALA A 18 -0.01 48.96 -24.01
C ALA A 18 -0.09 48.95 -25.55
N PHE A 19 -0.55 47.84 -26.15
CA PHE A 19 -1.93 47.64 -26.64
C PHE A 19 -2.09 46.35 -27.47
N ALA A 20 -3.35 45.86 -27.48
CA ALA A 20 -4.03 45.12 -28.55
C ALA A 20 -4.07 43.58 -28.52
N CYS A 21 -5.21 43.12 -28.01
CA CYS A 21 -5.99 41.93 -28.34
C CYS A 21 -5.90 41.42 -29.79
N ALA A 22 -5.82 40.08 -29.96
CA ALA A 22 -6.52 39.36 -31.02
C ALA A 22 -6.58 37.85 -30.70
N TRP A 23 -7.78 37.35 -30.36
CA TRP A 23 -8.14 35.93 -30.38
C TRP A 23 -8.90 35.63 -31.67
N PRO A 24 -8.63 34.52 -32.39
CA PRO A 24 -9.55 34.03 -33.41
C PRO A 24 -10.63 33.13 -32.80
N ARG A 25 -11.84 33.36 -33.29
CA ARG A 25 -13.12 32.73 -32.97
C ARG A 25 -13.45 31.70 -34.07
N MET A 26 -14.46 30.86 -33.80
CA MET A 26 -15.21 29.94 -34.70
C MET A 26 -14.72 28.48 -34.65
N THR A 27 -15.58 27.45 -34.54
CA THR A 27 -16.93 27.33 -35.11
C THR A 27 -17.77 26.30 -34.33
N PHE A 28 -19.04 26.62 -34.11
CA PHE A 28 -20.08 25.77 -33.50
C PHE A 28 -20.87 25.07 -34.62
N ILE A 29 -21.07 23.75 -34.53
CA ILE A 29 -21.93 22.97 -35.44
C ILE A 29 -23.10 22.41 -34.59
N PRO A 30 -24.37 22.71 -34.92
CA PRO A 30 -25.51 22.04 -34.29
C PRO A 30 -26.00 20.88 -35.18
N ILE A 31 -26.25 19.71 -34.59
CA ILE A 31 -26.98 18.61 -35.25
C ILE A 31 -28.24 18.27 -34.46
N PHE A 32 -29.26 18.00 -35.25
CA PHE A 32 -30.69 17.90 -35.04
C PHE A 32 -31.19 16.89 -34.00
N ARG A 33 -32.42 17.18 -33.54
CA ARG A 33 -33.30 16.41 -32.64
C ARG A 33 -34.34 15.65 -33.46
N ALA A 34 -34.49 14.34 -33.25
CA ALA A 34 -35.65 13.47 -33.54
C ALA A 34 -35.30 12.06 -33.01
N GLY A 35 -36.11 11.19 -32.42
CA GLY A 35 -37.53 11.10 -32.10
C GLY A 35 -37.75 9.66 -31.60
N PHE A 36 -38.48 9.45 -30.50
CA PHE A 36 -38.96 8.13 -30.03
C PHE A 36 -40.08 7.62 -30.95
N PRO A 37 -40.29 6.28 -31.12
CA PRO A 37 -41.31 5.59 -30.30
C PRO A 37 -41.00 4.09 -29.96
N PRO A 38 -41.84 3.42 -29.13
CA PRO A 38 -41.54 2.15 -28.49
C PRO A 38 -42.29 0.92 -29.05
N ALA A 39 -41.97 -0.24 -28.46
CA ALA A 39 -42.72 -1.51 -28.36
C ALA A 39 -42.54 -2.58 -29.45
N ARG A 40 -42.11 -3.78 -29.03
CA ARG A 40 -42.90 -5.03 -29.14
C ARG A 40 -42.31 -6.14 -28.27
N ALA A 41 -43.18 -6.71 -27.45
CA ALA A 41 -42.98 -7.99 -26.78
C ALA A 41 -43.20 -9.11 -27.80
N GLU A 42 -42.36 -10.15 -27.76
CA GLU A 42 -42.71 -11.44 -28.33
C GLU A 42 -42.28 -12.56 -27.40
N CYS A 43 -43.29 -13.33 -27.02
CA CYS A 43 -43.28 -14.43 -26.08
C CYS A 43 -43.45 -15.69 -26.92
N VAL A 44 -42.47 -16.61 -26.92
CA VAL A 44 -42.67 -17.93 -27.53
C VAL A 44 -42.21 -19.03 -26.57
N ARG A 45 -43.24 -19.73 -26.07
CA ARG A 45 -43.29 -21.12 -25.56
C ARG A 45 -42.23 -22.01 -26.24
N GLY A 46 -41.46 -22.85 -25.57
CA GLY A 46 -41.88 -23.84 -24.59
C GLY A 46 -41.71 -25.23 -25.20
N HIS A 47 -40.81 -26.05 -24.67
CA HIS A 47 -40.90 -27.50 -24.81
C HIS A 47 -40.45 -28.19 -23.53
N ARG A 48 -41.44 -28.74 -22.83
CA ARG A 48 -41.32 -29.79 -21.82
C ARG A 48 -40.93 -31.10 -22.52
N ILE A 49 -40.03 -31.87 -21.92
CA ILE A 49 -39.99 -33.32 -22.11
C ILE A 49 -40.11 -33.96 -20.71
N ALA A 50 -41.18 -34.74 -20.55
CA ALA A 50 -41.53 -35.53 -19.38
C ALA A 50 -40.85 -36.93 -19.47
N VAL A 51 -40.23 -37.40 -18.39
CA VAL A 51 -40.69 -38.47 -17.46
C VAL A 51 -40.49 -39.93 -17.95
N ALA A 52 -39.42 -40.56 -17.39
CA ALA A 52 -39.34 -41.85 -16.64
C ALA A 52 -39.82 -43.19 -17.28
N PRO A 53 -39.76 -44.38 -16.60
CA PRO A 53 -38.93 -44.88 -15.48
C PRO A 53 -38.37 -46.34 -15.65
N HIS A 54 -37.69 -46.82 -14.60
CA HIS A 54 -37.56 -48.22 -14.12
C HIS A 54 -36.64 -49.24 -14.81
N PHE A 55 -35.61 -49.70 -14.07
CA PHE A 55 -35.40 -51.15 -13.86
C PHE A 55 -34.64 -51.45 -12.55
N ARG A 56 -34.97 -52.57 -11.89
CA ARG A 56 -34.61 -52.99 -10.52
C ARG A 56 -33.45 -54.01 -10.49
N LEU A 57 -32.64 -53.90 -9.42
CA LEU A 57 -32.08 -54.92 -8.49
C LEU A 57 -31.16 -56.10 -8.94
N ARG A 58 -29.92 -56.09 -8.36
CA ARG A 58 -29.14 -57.15 -7.63
C ARG A 58 -28.80 -58.50 -8.35
N PRO A 59 -27.84 -59.36 -7.88
CA PRO A 59 -27.13 -59.43 -6.58
C PRO A 59 -25.59 -59.67 -6.63
N ALA A 60 -25.03 -59.88 -5.44
CA ALA A 60 -23.63 -60.09 -5.08
C ALA A 60 -23.04 -61.47 -5.46
N THR A 61 -21.72 -61.51 -5.63
CA THR A 61 -20.87 -62.70 -5.39
C THR A 61 -19.68 -62.34 -4.51
N ARG A 62 -19.17 -63.35 -3.81
CA ARG A 62 -18.36 -63.31 -2.59
C ARG A 62 -17.11 -64.19 -2.82
N VAL A 63 -16.08 -64.01 -1.96
CA VAL A 63 -15.04 -65.00 -1.53
C VAL A 63 -13.68 -64.97 -2.31
N PRO A 64 -12.48 -65.34 -1.74
CA PRO A 64 -11.97 -65.46 -0.36
C PRO A 64 -10.63 -64.71 -0.03
N ARG A 65 -10.28 -64.80 1.27
CA ARG A 65 -9.01 -64.48 1.98
C ARG A 65 -7.79 -65.36 1.60
N ALA A 66 -6.57 -64.84 1.79
CA ALA A 66 -5.58 -65.26 2.83
C ALA A 66 -4.09 -65.13 2.39
N GLY A 67 -3.20 -64.79 3.34
CA GLY A 67 -1.74 -65.01 3.25
C GLY A 67 -0.89 -63.77 3.61
N ARG A 68 -0.63 -63.51 4.90
CA ARG A 68 0.60 -63.82 5.66
C ARG A 68 1.86 -62.98 5.31
N ARG A 69 2.34 -62.31 6.37
CA ARG A 69 3.76 -62.03 6.75
C ARG A 69 4.59 -61.09 5.86
N ALA A 70 4.93 -59.92 6.42
CA ALA A 70 6.33 -59.53 6.61
C ALA A 70 6.41 -58.31 7.54
N ARG A 71 7.01 -58.54 8.70
CA ARG A 71 7.44 -57.52 9.65
C ARG A 71 8.76 -56.97 9.11
N LEU A 72 8.75 -55.78 8.52
CA LEU A 72 9.98 -55.07 8.17
C LEU A 72 10.03 -53.77 8.98
N LEU A 73 10.86 -53.80 10.02
CA LEU A 73 11.35 -52.62 10.73
C LEU A 73 12.17 -51.79 9.73
N LEU A 74 11.58 -50.73 9.21
CA LEU A 74 12.31 -49.61 8.64
C LEU A 74 12.09 -48.41 9.55
N LEU A 75 13.15 -48.01 10.26
CA LEU A 75 13.25 -46.72 10.91
C LEU A 75 13.10 -45.63 9.85
N ARG A 76 11.88 -45.13 9.66
CA ARG A 76 11.65 -43.84 9.02
C ARG A 76 11.90 -42.75 10.06
N SER A 77 13.03 -42.07 9.95
CA SER A 77 13.26 -40.79 10.60
C SER A 77 12.15 -39.83 10.20
N ARG A 78 11.23 -39.58 11.14
CA ARG A 78 10.20 -38.56 10.99
C ARG A 78 10.83 -37.19 11.26
N ASN A 79 11.50 -36.61 10.25
CA ASN A 79 11.62 -35.16 10.19
C ASN A 79 10.24 -34.59 9.81
N LYS A 80 9.36 -34.47 10.82
CA LYS A 80 8.10 -33.72 10.69
C LYS A 80 8.46 -32.23 10.64
N ALA A 81 8.50 -31.67 9.44
CA ALA A 81 8.25 -30.25 9.26
C ALA A 81 6.84 -29.97 9.80
N ALA A 82 6.76 -29.17 10.86
CA ALA A 82 5.49 -28.77 11.44
C ALA A 82 4.80 -27.78 10.49
N PRO A 83 3.51 -27.99 10.15
CA PRO A 83 2.74 -26.95 9.49
C PRO A 83 2.50 -25.82 10.48
N CYS A 84 2.72 -24.58 10.02
CA CYS A 84 2.40 -23.37 10.77
C CYS A 84 0.87 -23.31 10.91
N GLY A 85 0.34 -23.78 12.05
CA GLY A 85 -1.10 -23.88 12.24
C GLY A 85 -1.50 -24.52 13.57
N ARG A 86 -1.74 -23.66 14.56
CA ARG A 86 -2.75 -23.80 15.62
C ARG A 86 -2.53 -24.89 16.67
N LEU A 87 -2.05 -24.47 17.85
CA LEU A 87 -2.40 -25.09 19.14
C LEU A 87 -3.07 -24.03 20.02
N ARG A 88 -4.32 -24.28 20.42
CA ARG A 88 -5.12 -23.49 21.37
C ARG A 88 -4.72 -23.88 22.80
N GLU A 89 -4.26 -22.90 23.59
CA GLU A 89 -4.94 -22.22 24.72
C GLU A 89 -4.89 -22.97 26.05
N ALA A 90 -4.10 -22.44 27.01
CA ALA A 90 -4.50 -22.20 28.41
C ALA A 90 -3.38 -21.43 29.18
N GLU A 91 -3.66 -20.14 29.40
CA GLU A 91 -3.42 -19.33 30.62
C GLU A 91 -2.06 -19.33 31.35
N SER A 92 -1.32 -18.23 31.19
CA SER A 92 -0.80 -17.43 32.34
C SER A 92 -0.51 -16.00 31.88
N GLN A 93 -1.06 -15.01 32.58
CA GLN A 93 -0.93 -13.57 32.32
C GLN A 93 0.50 -13.09 32.03
N GLY A 94 0.64 -12.15 31.08
CA GLY A 94 1.62 -11.06 31.20
C GLY A 94 2.97 -11.21 30.49
N ALA A 95 3.18 -12.22 29.65
CA ALA A 95 4.27 -12.18 28.69
C ALA A 95 3.82 -11.39 27.46
N ILE A 96 4.13 -10.09 27.40
CA ILE A 96 4.11 -9.35 26.13
C ILE A 96 4.86 -10.22 25.11
N ASN A 97 4.20 -10.61 24.03
CA ASN A 97 4.85 -11.27 22.91
C ASN A 97 5.97 -10.36 22.45
N LYS A 98 7.20 -10.59 22.92
CA LYS A 98 8.43 -9.97 22.39
C LYS A 98 8.75 -10.68 21.07
N GLU A 99 7.74 -10.76 20.20
CA GLU A 99 7.85 -11.06 18.79
C GLU A 99 8.69 -9.92 18.21
N HIS A 100 9.99 -10.18 18.07
CA HIS A 100 10.93 -9.44 17.22
C HIS A 100 10.72 -7.93 17.25
N ALA A 101 11.43 -7.19 18.11
CA ALA A 101 11.32 -5.74 18.08
C ALA A 101 11.74 -5.26 16.67
N MET A 102 10.77 -4.73 15.94
CA MET A 102 10.95 -4.14 14.63
C MET A 102 10.78 -2.64 14.78
N SER A 103 11.74 -1.87 14.27
CA SER A 103 11.63 -0.42 14.22
C SER A 103 11.77 0.01 12.76
N LEU A 104 10.72 0.67 12.28
CA LEU A 104 10.66 1.27 10.96
C LEU A 104 10.86 2.77 11.10
N VAL A 105 11.86 3.33 10.43
CA VAL A 105 12.19 4.76 10.48
C VAL A 105 12.25 5.30 9.07
N MET A 106 11.56 6.41 8.81
CA MET A 106 11.65 7.12 7.54
C MET A 106 13.02 7.82 7.46
N THR A 107 13.80 7.51 6.42
CA THR A 107 15.13 8.10 6.21
C THR A 107 15.09 9.29 5.25
N SER A 108 14.17 9.27 4.27
CA SER A 108 13.92 10.43 3.41
C SER A 108 12.42 10.67 3.24
N PRO A 109 11.93 11.90 3.50
CA PRO A 109 10.52 12.25 3.26
C PRO A 109 10.19 12.23 1.76
N PRO A 110 8.89 12.24 1.40
CA PRO A 110 8.49 12.35 0.00
C PRO A 110 8.90 13.71 -0.56
N ALA A 111 9.40 13.73 -1.81
CA ALA A 111 9.84 14.95 -2.48
C ALA A 111 8.67 15.83 -2.99
N ALA A 112 7.46 15.25 -3.05
CA ALA A 112 6.26 15.93 -3.53
C ALA A 112 5.03 15.45 -2.77
N GLU A 113 3.98 16.26 -2.82
CA GLU A 113 2.65 15.90 -2.30
C GLU A 113 1.81 15.16 -3.35
N PRO A 114 0.91 14.25 -2.95
CA PRO A 114 0.02 13.54 -3.86
C PRO A 114 -1.07 14.44 -4.47
N VAL A 115 -1.33 15.60 -3.86
CA VAL A 115 -2.34 16.59 -4.27
C VAL A 115 -1.74 17.97 -4.05
N THR A 116 -1.97 18.91 -4.97
CA THR A 116 -1.45 20.27 -4.85
C THR A 116 -2.40 21.18 -4.05
N VAL A 117 -1.88 22.30 -3.55
CA VAL A 117 -2.71 23.34 -2.90
C VAL A 117 -3.77 23.88 -3.87
N ALA A 118 -3.43 24.02 -5.15
CA ALA A 118 -4.38 24.45 -6.17
C ALA A 118 -5.54 23.45 -6.35
N ASP A 119 -5.26 22.14 -6.35
CA ASP A 119 -6.30 21.10 -6.41
C ASP A 119 -7.22 21.16 -5.19
N ALA A 120 -6.65 21.36 -3.99
CA ALA A 120 -7.41 21.48 -2.75
C ALA A 120 -8.28 22.75 -2.72
N LYS A 121 -7.72 23.89 -3.16
CA LYS A 121 -8.47 25.15 -3.33
C LYS A 121 -9.63 25.00 -4.32
N ALA A 122 -9.40 24.36 -5.46
CA ALA A 122 -10.44 24.08 -6.44
C ALA A 122 -11.54 23.18 -5.87
N HIS A 123 -11.18 22.18 -5.04
CA HIS A 123 -12.14 21.31 -4.38
C HIS A 123 -13.01 22.05 -3.35
N MET A 124 -12.41 22.94 -2.57
CA MET A 124 -13.09 23.74 -1.53
C MET A 124 -13.72 25.05 -2.06
N ARG A 125 -13.49 25.38 -3.33
CA ARG A 125 -13.91 26.63 -3.99
C ARG A 125 -13.34 27.88 -3.30
N ILE A 126 -12.05 27.86 -3.03
CA ILE A 126 -11.30 28.98 -2.43
C ILE A 126 -10.48 29.66 -3.52
N ASP A 127 -10.70 30.96 -3.74
CA ASP A 127 -10.01 31.75 -4.77
C ASP A 127 -8.88 32.64 -4.21
N THR A 128 -8.65 32.62 -2.90
CA THR A 128 -7.62 33.42 -2.21
C THR A 128 -6.38 32.59 -1.87
N ASP A 129 -5.23 33.26 -1.75
CA ASP A 129 -3.95 32.64 -1.39
C ASP A 129 -3.58 32.83 0.09
N ALA A 130 -4.42 33.54 0.86
CA ALA A 130 -4.14 33.88 2.27
C ALA A 130 -3.97 32.64 3.18
N GLU A 131 -4.56 31.51 2.79
CA GLU A 131 -4.58 30.28 3.59
C GLU A 131 -3.78 29.14 2.95
N ASP A 132 -2.96 29.41 1.93
CA ASP A 132 -2.18 28.39 1.22
C ASP A 132 -1.27 27.58 2.16
N VAL A 133 -0.69 28.24 3.17
CA VAL A 133 0.14 27.59 4.20
C VAL A 133 -0.69 26.62 5.05
N LEU A 134 -1.90 27.04 5.46
CA LEU A 134 -2.81 26.20 6.24
C LEU A 134 -3.26 25.00 5.41
N ILE A 135 -3.70 25.22 4.17
CA ILE A 135 -4.14 24.16 3.26
C ILE A 135 -2.98 23.17 3.01
N GLY A 136 -1.77 23.66 2.77
CA GLY A 136 -0.58 22.81 2.64
C GLY A 136 -0.33 21.92 3.85
N SER A 137 -0.47 22.46 5.07
CA SER A 137 -0.35 21.67 6.30
C SER A 137 -1.45 20.61 6.45
N LEU A 138 -2.69 20.91 6.03
CA LEU A 138 -3.81 19.98 6.10
C LEU A 138 -3.67 18.84 5.07
N ILE A 139 -3.13 19.13 3.88
CA ILE A 139 -2.79 18.11 2.89
C ILE A 139 -1.73 17.16 3.48
N LEU A 140 -0.69 17.70 4.11
CA LEU A 140 0.36 16.90 4.75
C LEU A 140 -0.23 16.00 5.83
N THR A 141 -1.03 16.54 6.75
CA THR A 141 -1.67 15.75 7.81
C THR A 141 -2.59 14.69 7.21
N SER A 142 -3.29 15.02 6.11
CA SER A 142 -4.26 14.10 5.47
C SER A 142 -3.54 12.93 4.83
N ARG A 143 -2.42 13.20 4.16
CA ARG A 143 -1.51 12.19 3.63
C ARG A 143 -1.02 11.28 4.76
N LEU A 144 -0.41 11.84 5.80
CA LEU A 144 0.13 11.06 6.93
C LEU A 144 -0.93 10.16 7.57
N HIS A 145 -2.16 10.67 7.71
CA HIS A 145 -3.27 9.92 8.28
C HIS A 145 -3.63 8.71 7.41
N ILE A 146 -3.75 8.88 6.10
CA ILE A 146 -4.07 7.79 5.16
C ILE A 146 -2.90 6.79 5.06
N GLU A 147 -1.67 7.28 4.98
CA GLU A 147 -0.45 6.45 4.94
C GLU A 147 -0.35 5.56 6.19
N THR A 148 -0.58 6.13 7.38
CA THR A 148 -0.59 5.39 8.64
C THR A 148 -1.74 4.39 8.72
N ALA A 149 -2.95 4.79 8.31
CA ALA A 149 -4.14 3.93 8.36
C ALA A 149 -4.05 2.71 7.44
N LEU A 150 -3.37 2.84 6.31
CA LEU A 150 -3.24 1.78 5.30
C LEU A 150 -1.89 1.07 5.33
N SER A 151 -0.93 1.57 6.13
CA SER A 151 0.49 1.16 6.05
C SER A 151 1.04 1.29 4.63
N LEU A 152 0.67 2.39 3.97
CA LEU A 152 1.06 2.69 2.59
C LEU A 152 1.98 3.91 2.51
N ALA A 153 2.87 3.94 1.52
CA ALA A 153 3.53 5.15 1.04
C ALA A 153 2.87 5.60 -0.27
N LEU A 154 2.37 6.83 -0.32
CA LEU A 154 1.73 7.35 -1.54
C LEU A 154 2.75 7.78 -2.58
N ILE A 155 3.70 8.62 -2.16
CA ILE A 155 4.83 9.09 -2.97
C ILE A 155 6.09 8.32 -2.55
N THR A 156 7.07 8.20 -3.45
CA THR A 156 8.34 7.54 -3.16
C THR A 156 9.02 8.13 -1.92
N GLN A 157 9.32 7.26 -0.95
CA GLN A 157 9.97 7.55 0.31
C GLN A 157 11.00 6.45 0.60
N SER A 158 12.07 6.82 1.31
CA SER A 158 13.07 5.86 1.78
C SER A 158 12.85 5.56 3.25
N TRP A 159 12.94 4.28 3.59
CA TRP A 159 12.69 3.76 4.91
C TRP A 159 13.81 2.81 5.32
N LYS A 160 14.11 2.78 6.60
CA LYS A 160 15.04 1.85 7.21
C LYS A 160 14.29 0.99 8.21
N LEU A 161 14.21 -0.30 7.92
CA LEU A 161 13.68 -1.31 8.83
C LEU A 161 14.83 -1.91 9.62
N THR A 162 14.73 -1.90 10.94
CA THR A 162 15.71 -2.52 11.84
C THR A 162 15.05 -3.65 12.61
N LEU A 163 15.72 -4.79 12.67
CA LEU A 163 15.28 -5.99 13.36
C LEU A 163 16.34 -6.43 14.36
N ASP A 164 15.90 -6.90 15.53
CA ASP A 164 16.80 -7.49 16.52
C ASP A 164 17.31 -8.88 16.09
N ARG A 165 16.42 -9.70 15.54
CA ARG A 165 16.71 -11.06 15.08
C ARG A 165 15.80 -11.45 13.92
N TRP A 166 16.26 -12.39 13.10
CA TRP A 166 15.44 -12.95 12.03
C TRP A 166 14.23 -13.70 12.61
N PRO A 167 13.04 -13.59 11.99
CA PRO A 167 11.91 -14.41 12.37
C PRO A 167 12.22 -15.89 12.14
N LYS A 168 11.50 -16.78 12.85
CA LYS A 168 11.67 -18.23 12.70
C LYS A 168 11.18 -18.74 11.33
N CYS A 169 10.28 -18.00 10.71
CA CYS A 169 9.81 -18.27 9.36
C CYS A 169 10.90 -17.88 8.34
N ARG A 170 10.92 -18.56 7.19
CA ARG A 170 11.84 -18.22 6.07
C ARG A 170 11.44 -16.95 5.31
N GLU A 171 10.35 -16.33 5.71
CA GLU A 171 9.79 -15.12 5.13
C GLU A 171 9.70 -14.01 6.16
N ILE A 172 9.80 -12.79 5.68
CA ILE A 172 9.73 -11.56 6.46
C ILE A 172 8.72 -10.66 5.78
N ASP A 173 7.62 -10.36 6.48
CA ASP A 173 6.66 -9.38 6.01
C ASP A 173 7.24 -7.98 6.20
N LEU A 174 7.25 -7.22 5.13
CA LEU A 174 7.70 -5.83 5.14
C LEU A 174 6.48 -4.95 5.46
N PRO A 175 6.54 -4.11 6.50
CA PRO A 175 5.37 -3.42 7.05
C PRO A 175 4.87 -2.25 6.18
N ILE A 176 5.50 -1.99 5.02
CA ILE A 176 5.18 -0.85 4.16
C ILE A 176 4.97 -1.31 2.72
N ALA A 177 3.93 -0.78 2.07
CA ALA A 177 3.59 -1.04 0.68
C ALA A 177 3.17 0.26 -0.04
N PRO A 178 3.06 0.31 -1.38
CA PRO A 178 3.74 -0.59 -2.31
C PRO A 178 5.26 -0.42 -2.21
N LEU A 179 5.98 -1.54 -2.18
CA LEU A 179 7.44 -1.53 -2.19
C LEU A 179 7.93 -1.42 -3.64
N ARG A 180 8.85 -0.49 -3.92
CA ARG A 180 9.48 -0.35 -5.25
C ARG A 180 10.77 -1.16 -5.33
N SER A 181 11.61 -1.06 -4.31
CA SER A 181 12.86 -1.82 -4.22
C SER A 181 13.34 -1.95 -2.78
N VAL A 182 14.24 -2.91 -2.58
CA VAL A 182 15.03 -3.03 -1.35
C VAL A 182 16.43 -2.53 -1.69
N GLY A 183 16.90 -1.51 -0.98
CA GLY A 183 18.23 -0.92 -1.17
C GLY A 183 19.38 -1.81 -0.69
N GLY A 184 19.06 -2.81 0.13
CA GLY A 184 19.96 -3.87 0.55
C GLY A 184 19.65 -4.37 1.95
N VAL A 185 20.13 -5.58 2.24
CA VAL A 185 20.04 -6.20 3.56
C VAL A 185 21.43 -6.22 4.18
N ARG A 186 21.56 -5.66 5.38
CA ARG A 186 22.80 -5.60 6.14
C ARG A 186 22.65 -6.27 7.48
N VAL A 187 23.64 -7.06 7.88
CA VAL A 187 23.71 -7.70 9.18
C VAL A 187 24.97 -7.25 9.91
N LYS A 188 24.79 -6.81 11.16
CA LYS A 188 25.88 -6.35 12.02
C LYS A 188 26.51 -7.51 12.75
N ASP A 189 27.84 -7.55 12.75
CA ASP A 189 28.63 -8.48 13.57
C ASP A 189 28.66 -8.05 15.06
N ALA A 190 29.33 -8.83 15.91
CA ALA A 190 29.45 -8.53 17.34
C ALA A 190 30.22 -7.22 17.63
N SER A 191 31.04 -6.76 16.68
CA SER A 191 31.80 -5.51 16.75
C SER A 191 30.99 -4.32 16.21
N GLY A 192 29.78 -4.55 15.69
CA GLY A 192 28.90 -3.53 15.11
C GLY A 192 29.16 -3.21 13.64
N ASN A 193 30.07 -3.92 12.97
CA ASN A 193 30.34 -3.72 11.54
C ASN A 193 29.22 -4.35 10.70
N ALA A 194 28.68 -3.57 9.78
CA ALA A 194 27.63 -4.02 8.87
C ALA A 194 28.22 -4.79 7.68
N THR A 195 27.81 -6.05 7.53
CA THR A 195 28.09 -6.88 6.35
C THR A 195 26.85 -6.92 5.46
N THR A 196 27.02 -6.58 4.17
CA THR A 196 25.94 -6.65 3.18
C THR A 196 25.70 -8.10 2.77
N VAL A 197 24.45 -8.53 2.84
CA VAL A 197 24.00 -9.84 2.35
C VAL A 197 23.82 -9.77 0.83
N SER A 198 24.31 -10.77 0.11
CA SER A 198 24.16 -10.85 -1.35
C SER A 198 22.68 -10.95 -1.76
N ASP A 199 22.32 -10.24 -2.81
CA ASP A 199 20.98 -10.26 -3.43
C ASP A 199 20.59 -11.63 -4.01
N GLN A 200 21.54 -12.56 -4.14
CA GLN A 200 21.26 -13.94 -4.58
C GLN A 200 20.71 -14.83 -3.44
N SER A 201 20.92 -14.42 -2.18
CA SER A 201 20.51 -15.19 -1.00
C SER A 201 19.03 -15.04 -0.66
N TYR A 202 18.35 -14.03 -1.20
CA TYR A 202 16.96 -13.73 -0.89
C TYR A 202 16.18 -13.32 -2.15
N LEU A 203 14.88 -13.56 -2.12
CA LEU A 203 13.91 -13.16 -3.14
C LEU A 203 13.00 -12.10 -2.53
N ILE A 204 12.67 -11.09 -3.34
CA ILE A 204 11.75 -10.03 -2.95
C ILE A 204 10.45 -10.22 -3.73
N ASP A 205 9.36 -10.40 -3.02
CA ASP A 205 8.02 -10.41 -3.61
C ASP A 205 7.38 -9.03 -3.42
N LEU A 206 7.42 -8.24 -4.50
CA LEU A 206 6.82 -6.91 -4.58
C LEU A 206 5.32 -6.95 -4.90
N ALA A 207 4.81 -8.09 -5.37
CA ALA A 207 3.42 -8.23 -5.81
C ALA A 207 2.48 -8.55 -4.64
N SER A 208 2.99 -9.30 -3.65
CA SER A 208 2.24 -9.62 -2.43
C SER A 208 1.91 -8.36 -1.62
N ARG A 209 0.77 -8.40 -0.92
CA ARG A 209 0.34 -7.40 0.06
C ARG A 209 0.00 -8.10 1.38
N PRO A 210 0.86 -8.02 2.41
CA PRO A 210 2.10 -7.24 2.48
C PRO A 210 3.22 -7.80 1.56
N PRO A 211 4.15 -6.94 1.11
CA PRO A 211 5.34 -7.39 0.40
C PRO A 211 6.21 -8.20 1.35
N ARG A 212 6.90 -9.21 0.81
CA ARG A 212 7.68 -10.15 1.62
C ARG A 212 9.08 -10.35 1.08
N LEU A 213 10.03 -10.51 1.99
CA LEU A 213 11.38 -10.98 1.70
C LEU A 213 11.47 -12.46 2.08
N VAL A 214 11.84 -13.31 1.13
CA VAL A 214 11.91 -14.76 1.29
C VAL A 214 13.34 -15.24 1.09
N TRP A 215 13.88 -16.01 2.04
CA TRP A 215 15.21 -16.58 1.90
C TRP A 215 15.25 -17.70 0.86
N ASN A 216 16.20 -17.60 -0.08
CA ASN A 216 16.40 -18.55 -1.15
C ASN A 216 17.60 -19.46 -0.87
N ASN A 217 17.34 -20.76 -0.67
CA ASN A 217 18.33 -21.84 -0.56
C ASN A 217 19.55 -21.55 0.35
N SER A 218 19.42 -20.58 1.26
CA SER A 218 20.45 -20.12 2.16
C SER A 218 19.82 -19.87 3.52
N ALA A 219 20.57 -20.14 4.58
CA ALA A 219 20.16 -19.77 5.92
C ALA A 219 20.45 -18.27 6.13
N PRO A 220 19.53 -17.51 6.75
CA PRO A 220 19.81 -16.13 7.10
C PRO A 220 21.04 -16.04 8.00
N PRO A 221 22.01 -15.15 7.71
CA PRO A 221 23.19 -15.01 8.55
C PRO A 221 22.79 -14.49 9.94
N PRO A 222 23.27 -15.11 11.04
CA PRO A 222 22.86 -14.70 12.38
C PRO A 222 23.41 -13.30 12.70
N PRO A 223 22.61 -12.42 13.33
CA PRO A 223 23.12 -11.14 13.82
C PRO A 223 24.10 -11.37 14.98
N GLY A 224 25.19 -10.59 14.98
CA GLY A 224 26.18 -10.60 16.07
C GLY A 224 25.78 -9.72 17.26
N LEU A 225 24.78 -8.84 17.10
CA LEU A 225 24.25 -7.99 18.16
C LEU A 225 22.89 -8.49 18.67
N PRO A 226 22.61 -8.36 19.98
CA PRO A 226 21.32 -8.76 20.55
C PRO A 226 20.15 -7.82 20.20
N ALA A 227 20.45 -6.60 19.75
CA ALA A 227 19.47 -5.59 19.36
C ALA A 227 19.95 -4.82 18.13
N LYS A 228 19.01 -4.41 17.26
CA LYS A 228 19.29 -3.69 15.99
C LYS A 228 20.40 -4.35 15.14
N GLY A 229 20.46 -5.68 15.18
CA GLY A 229 21.51 -6.45 14.48
C GLY A 229 21.30 -6.53 12.98
N ILE A 230 20.10 -6.24 12.48
CA ILE A 230 19.75 -6.33 11.08
C ILE A 230 19.18 -4.99 10.63
N GLU A 231 19.58 -4.54 9.45
CA GLU A 231 19.10 -3.33 8.81
C GLU A 231 18.72 -3.62 7.36
N ILE A 232 17.54 -3.18 6.97
CA ILE A 232 17.02 -3.32 5.61
C ILE A 232 16.62 -1.94 5.13
N ASP A 233 17.22 -1.49 4.03
CA ASP A 233 16.81 -0.26 3.38
C ASP A 233 15.68 -0.56 2.40
N LEU A 234 14.60 0.19 2.50
CA LEU A 234 13.37 0.00 1.74
C LEU A 234 13.06 1.30 0.98
N MET A 235 12.64 1.16 -0.28
CA MET A 235 12.09 2.26 -1.05
C MET A 235 10.63 1.93 -1.38
N ALA A 236 9.70 2.70 -0.82
CA ALA A 236 8.26 2.47 -0.93
C ALA A 236 7.56 3.68 -1.54
N GLY A 237 6.51 3.46 -2.32
CA GLY A 237 5.73 4.50 -2.98
C GLY A 237 5.12 4.03 -4.30
N PHE A 238 3.99 4.61 -4.70
CA PHE A 238 3.41 4.32 -6.02
C PHE A 238 4.28 4.92 -7.15
N GLY A 239 4.90 6.06 -6.89
CA GLY A 239 5.88 6.69 -7.78
C GLY A 239 6.32 8.05 -7.27
N ASP A 240 7.15 8.71 -8.06
CA ASP A 240 7.85 9.94 -7.67
C ASP A 240 6.98 11.21 -7.84
N SER A 241 5.77 11.06 -8.38
CA SER A 241 4.86 12.17 -8.72
C SER A 241 3.41 11.88 -8.37
N ALA A 242 2.61 12.95 -8.22
CA ALA A 242 1.18 12.90 -7.94
C ALA A 242 0.34 12.11 -8.98
N SER A 243 0.82 11.97 -10.22
CA SER A 243 0.14 11.18 -11.25
C SER A 243 0.23 9.67 -11.02
N SER A 244 1.25 9.21 -10.27
CA SER A 244 1.44 7.80 -9.94
C SER A 244 0.47 7.31 -8.87
N VAL A 245 -0.08 8.22 -8.07
CA VAL A 245 -0.99 7.90 -6.97
C VAL A 245 -2.40 7.59 -7.51
N PRO A 246 -3.01 6.46 -7.12
CA PRO A 246 -4.38 6.12 -7.51
C PRO A 246 -5.38 7.25 -7.24
N ALA A 247 -6.26 7.52 -8.20
CA ALA A 247 -7.27 8.58 -8.10
C ALA A 247 -8.17 8.50 -6.84
N PRO A 248 -8.62 7.30 -6.36
CA PRO A 248 -9.41 7.21 -5.14
C PRO A 248 -8.68 7.72 -3.89
N LEU A 249 -7.36 7.47 -3.80
CA LEU A 249 -6.54 7.93 -2.66
C LEU A 249 -6.35 9.45 -2.70
N LYS A 250 -6.14 10.03 -3.89
CA LYS A 250 -6.10 11.48 -4.05
C LYS A 250 -7.41 12.14 -3.66
N HIS A 251 -8.53 11.54 -4.05
CA HIS A 251 -9.85 12.05 -3.67
C HIS A 251 -10.11 11.94 -2.17
N ALA A 252 -9.71 10.83 -1.54
CA ALA A 252 -9.77 10.67 -0.08
C ALA A 252 -8.98 11.76 0.66
N ILE A 253 -7.78 12.12 0.17
CA ILE A 253 -6.98 13.22 0.73
C ILE A 253 -7.70 14.57 0.61
N LEU A 254 -8.29 14.86 -0.55
CA LEU A 254 -9.06 16.09 -0.77
C LEU A 254 -10.24 16.20 0.19
N MET A 255 -11.01 15.12 0.35
CA MET A 255 -12.15 15.07 1.27
C MET A 255 -11.72 15.25 2.73
N LEU A 256 -10.62 14.62 3.13
CA LEU A 256 -10.09 14.75 4.49
C LEU A 256 -9.54 16.15 4.78
N THR A 257 -8.86 16.74 3.78
CA THR A 257 -8.36 18.12 3.84
C THR A 257 -9.52 19.10 4.02
N ALA A 258 -10.58 18.98 3.22
CA ALA A 258 -11.78 19.81 3.35
C ALA A 258 -12.46 19.61 4.72
N HIS A 259 -12.56 18.36 5.19
CA HIS A 259 -13.19 18.04 6.46
C HIS A 259 -12.51 18.74 7.65
N TRP A 260 -11.18 18.75 7.71
CA TRP A 260 -10.41 19.43 8.77
C TRP A 260 -10.29 20.93 8.57
N TYR A 261 -10.31 21.41 7.33
CA TYR A 261 -10.36 22.84 7.05
C TYR A 261 -11.64 23.49 7.61
N GLU A 262 -12.78 22.81 7.44
CA GLU A 262 -14.08 23.22 8.00
C GLU A 262 -14.17 23.06 9.52
N ARG A 263 -13.45 22.09 10.09
CA ARG A 263 -13.51 21.72 11.52
C ARG A 263 -12.16 21.95 12.19
N ARG A 264 -11.90 23.20 12.54
CA ARG A 264 -10.61 23.65 13.12
C ARG A 264 -10.47 23.36 14.63
N ASP A 265 -11.53 22.93 15.30
CA ASP A 265 -11.56 22.72 16.75
C ASP A 265 -11.55 21.21 17.10
N PRO A 266 -10.68 20.74 18.02
CA PRO A 266 -10.76 19.40 18.60
C PRO A 266 -12.00 19.23 19.51
N LEU A 267 -13.17 19.15 18.88
CA LEU A 267 -14.48 18.69 19.34
C LEU A 267 -15.01 19.07 20.74
N GLU A 268 -16.25 19.54 20.72
CA GLU A 268 -17.16 19.50 21.85
C GLU A 268 -17.51 18.05 22.26
N ILE A 269 -17.45 17.76 23.56
CA ILE A 269 -17.82 16.48 24.15
C ILE A 269 -19.29 16.15 23.79
N GLY A 270 -19.54 14.96 23.20
CA GLY A 270 -20.89 14.43 22.98
C GLY A 270 -21.45 14.49 21.56
N LYS A 271 -20.67 14.93 20.55
CA LYS A 271 -21.03 14.80 19.12
C LYS A 271 -20.12 13.77 18.43
N ASP A 272 -20.67 13.01 17.47
CA ASP A 272 -19.94 12.05 16.61
C ASP A 272 -18.90 12.70 15.67
N GLY A 273 -18.56 13.97 15.87
CA GLY A 273 -17.74 14.79 14.97
C GLY A 273 -16.25 14.42 14.90
N ALA A 274 -15.80 13.37 15.61
CA ALA A 274 -14.42 12.85 15.51
C ALA A 274 -14.25 11.81 14.42
N ARG A 275 -15.36 11.36 13.83
CA ARG A 275 -15.32 10.28 12.85
C ARG A 275 -14.90 10.85 11.51
N ILE A 276 -13.79 10.31 10.99
CA ILE A 276 -13.42 10.46 9.58
C ILE A 276 -14.67 10.19 8.74
N PRO A 277 -15.01 11.03 7.73
CA PRO A 277 -16.19 10.82 6.92
C PRO A 277 -16.26 9.38 6.40
N ASP A 278 -17.42 8.70 6.51
CA ASP A 278 -17.54 7.30 6.09
C ASP A 278 -17.21 7.14 4.59
N ALA A 279 -17.50 8.15 3.76
CA ALA A 279 -17.10 8.19 2.35
C ALA A 279 -15.58 8.11 2.14
N VAL A 280 -14.76 8.69 3.03
CA VAL A 280 -13.30 8.53 2.99
C VAL A 280 -12.93 7.09 3.33
N SER A 281 -13.59 6.50 4.33
CA SER A 281 -13.40 5.09 4.71
C SER A 281 -13.71 4.14 3.56
N ASP A 282 -14.79 4.38 2.80
CA ASP A 282 -15.18 3.58 1.64
C ASP A 282 -14.15 3.65 0.51
N LEU A 283 -13.59 4.83 0.26
CA LEU A 283 -12.55 5.02 -0.77
C LEU A 283 -11.24 4.31 -0.45
N ILE A 284 -10.86 4.26 0.83
CA ILE A 284 -9.61 3.63 1.28
C ILE A 284 -9.76 2.12 1.51
N ASN A 285 -10.97 1.62 1.69
CA ASN A 285 -11.23 0.22 2.05
C ASN A 285 -10.60 -0.81 1.07
N PRO A 286 -10.66 -0.62 -0.27
CA PRO A 286 -10.02 -1.53 -1.22
C PRO A 286 -8.49 -1.63 -1.10
N PHE A 287 -7.87 -0.65 -0.45
CA PHE A 287 -6.42 -0.60 -0.25
C PHE A 287 -5.97 -1.16 1.10
N ARG A 288 -6.91 -1.54 1.99
CA ARG A 288 -6.59 -2.20 3.25
C ARG A 288 -6.13 -3.63 3.00
N THR A 289 -5.10 -4.05 3.75
CA THR A 289 -4.65 -5.43 3.77
C THR A 289 -5.72 -6.32 4.42
N ILE A 290 -6.34 -7.19 3.63
CA ILE A 290 -7.27 -8.21 4.13
C ILE A 290 -6.44 -9.38 4.66
N ARG A 291 -6.58 -9.68 5.95
CA ARG A 291 -6.11 -10.96 6.52
C ARG A 291 -7.22 -11.99 6.34
N LEU A 292 -6.94 -13.03 5.55
CA LEU A 292 -7.84 -14.15 5.29
C LEU A 292 -7.75 -15.23 6.37
#